data_AF-A0A0P6YTG5-F1
#
_entry.id   AF-A0A0P6YTG5-F1
#
_cell.length_a   1.000
_cell.length_b   1.000
_cell.length_c   1.000
_cell.angle_alpha   90.00
_cell.angle_beta   90.00
_cell.angle_gamma   90.00
#
_symmetry.space_group_name_H-M   'P 1'
#
loop_
_entity.id
_entity.type
_entity.pdbx_description
1 polymer ?
#
loop_
_entity_poly.entity_id
_entity_poly.type
_entity_poly.pdbx_seq_one_letter_code
_entity_poly.pdbx_strand_id
1 'polypeptide(L)'
;MMKLETAQSARVRGDYASAMRILNQLLAADQADLAVLVERGRVYAELNDREQAQAHFEQVSFADPNGELGDAARTELLRLLAPPKVLFAPRRSQPTEVKTPPNPWALRLVLVLVLISMLCSIAGIGLTRKNVQQRFIQPTPSQMMIDR
;
A
#
# COMPACT_ATOMS: atom_id res chain seq x y z
N MET A 1 20.90 -38.44 -13.41
CA MET A 1 19.57 -38.02 -13.91
C MET A 1 18.43 -38.90 -13.39
N MET A 2 18.52 -40.23 -13.42
CA MET A 2 17.42 -41.13 -12.97
C MET A 2 16.84 -40.81 -11.58
N LYS A 3 17.65 -40.38 -10.60
CA LYS A 3 17.17 -39.99 -9.26
C LYS A 3 16.33 -38.69 -9.27
N LEU A 4 16.68 -37.71 -10.10
CA LEU A 4 15.92 -36.47 -10.20
C LEU A 4 14.53 -36.73 -10.80
N GLU A 5 14.46 -37.54 -11.85
CA GLU A 5 13.20 -37.97 -12.46
C GLU A 5 12.33 -38.74 -11.47
N THR A 6 12.92 -39.59 -10.60
CA THR A 6 12.15 -40.25 -9.54
C THR A 6 11.56 -39.27 -8.53
N ALA A 7 12.29 -38.19 -8.20
CA ALA A 7 11.78 -37.14 -7.32
C ALA A 7 10.66 -36.34 -7.98
N GLN A 8 10.79 -36.00 -9.27
CA GLN A 8 9.75 -35.36 -10.07
C GLN A 8 8.48 -36.22 -10.12
N SER A 9 8.66 -37.52 -10.39
CA SER A 9 7.57 -38.48 -10.42
C SER A 9 6.88 -38.61 -9.06
N ALA A 10 7.65 -38.62 -7.96
CA ALA A 10 7.09 -38.61 -6.61
C ALA A 10 6.32 -37.30 -6.31
N ARG A 11 6.85 -36.14 -6.70
CA ARG A 11 6.16 -34.84 -6.58
C ARG A 11 4.84 -34.83 -7.34
N VAL A 12 4.81 -35.32 -8.58
CA VAL A 12 3.59 -35.38 -9.41
C VAL A 12 2.53 -36.31 -8.81
N ARG A 13 2.94 -37.36 -8.10
CA ARG A 13 2.03 -38.24 -7.34
C ARG A 13 1.57 -37.62 -6.00
N GLY A 14 2.07 -36.45 -5.62
CA GLY A 14 1.80 -35.83 -4.32
C GLY A 14 2.60 -36.44 -3.15
N ASP A 15 3.52 -37.37 -3.41
CA ASP A 15 4.41 -37.92 -2.38
C ASP A 15 5.60 -36.98 -2.16
N TYR A 16 5.31 -35.83 -1.56
CA TYR A 16 6.28 -34.77 -1.30
C TYR A 16 7.37 -35.22 -0.31
N ALA A 17 7.05 -36.12 0.63
CA ALA A 17 8.02 -36.64 1.59
C ALA A 17 9.12 -37.47 0.90
N SER A 18 8.73 -38.38 0.01
CA SER A 18 9.70 -39.14 -0.81
C SER A 18 10.47 -38.24 -1.76
N ALA A 19 9.80 -37.28 -2.41
CA ALA A 19 10.45 -36.30 -3.29
C ALA A 19 11.53 -35.53 -2.52
N MET A 20 11.19 -34.94 -1.38
CA MET A 20 12.12 -34.20 -0.52
C MET A 20 13.30 -35.04 -0.06
N ARG A 21 13.08 -36.30 0.35
CA ARG A 21 14.17 -37.20 0.74
C ARG A 21 15.16 -37.41 -0.40
N ILE A 22 14.67 -37.64 -1.62
CA ILE A 22 15.53 -37.85 -2.80
C ILE A 22 16.26 -36.56 -3.16
N LEU A 23 15.56 -35.42 -3.19
CA LEU A 23 16.16 -34.11 -3.48
C LEU A 23 17.23 -33.73 -2.47
N ASN A 24 17.02 -34.00 -1.17
CA ASN A 24 18.03 -33.78 -0.14
C ASN A 24 19.27 -34.66 -0.33
N GLN A 25 19.11 -35.91 -0.78
CA GLN A 25 20.24 -36.78 -1.11
C GLN A 25 21.01 -36.26 -2.33
N LEU A 26 20.31 -35.71 -3.33
CA LEU A 26 20.94 -35.10 -4.50
C LEU A 26 21.72 -33.84 -4.12
N LEU A 27 21.13 -32.95 -3.31
CA LEU A 27 21.80 -31.74 -2.83
C LEU A 27 22.95 -32.03 -1.87
N ALA A 28 22.94 -33.17 -1.17
CA ALA A 28 24.08 -33.59 -0.36
C ALA A 28 25.31 -33.95 -1.21
N ALA A 29 25.10 -34.40 -2.45
CA ALA A 29 26.18 -34.69 -3.39
C ALA A 29 26.63 -33.44 -4.15
N ASP A 30 25.69 -32.62 -4.59
CA ASP A 30 25.96 -31.31 -5.21
C ASP A 30 24.95 -30.27 -4.71
N GLN A 31 25.41 -29.38 -3.85
CA GLN A 31 24.58 -28.36 -3.21
C GLN A 31 24.12 -27.27 -4.19
N ALA A 32 24.78 -27.14 -5.35
CA ALA A 32 24.53 -26.11 -6.35
C ALA A 32 23.85 -26.65 -7.61
N ASP A 33 23.36 -27.91 -7.61
CA ASP A 33 22.62 -28.46 -8.74
C ASP A 33 21.31 -27.70 -8.94
N LEU A 34 21.31 -26.82 -9.94
CA LEU A 34 20.21 -25.91 -10.25
C LEU A 34 18.93 -26.67 -10.60
N ALA A 35 19.01 -27.82 -11.26
CA ALA A 35 17.83 -28.60 -11.63
C ALA A 35 17.16 -29.19 -10.38
N VAL A 36 17.96 -29.62 -9.41
CA VAL A 36 17.48 -30.13 -8.12
C VAL A 36 16.89 -28.99 -7.27
N LEU A 37 17.50 -27.80 -7.29
CA LEU A 37 16.97 -26.61 -6.61
C LEU A 37 15.61 -26.17 -7.18
N VAL A 38 15.43 -26.17 -8.51
CA VAL A 38 14.14 -25.89 -9.15
C VAL A 38 13.08 -26.89 -8.70
N GLU A 39 13.38 -28.19 -8.73
CA GLU A 39 12.40 -29.20 -8.31
C GLU A 39 12.07 -29.11 -6.82
N ARG A 40 13.04 -28.78 -5.97
CA ARG A 40 12.80 -28.57 -4.54
C ARG A 40 11.94 -27.33 -4.29
N GLY A 41 12.18 -26.24 -5.01
CA GLY A 41 11.31 -25.06 -5.01
C GLY A 41 9.87 -25.40 -5.41
N ARG A 42 9.70 -26.25 -6.44
CA ARG A 42 8.37 -26.76 -6.85
C ARG A 42 7.70 -27.58 -5.75
N VAL A 43 8.44 -28.46 -5.06
CA VAL A 43 7.87 -29.22 -3.93
C VAL A 43 7.40 -28.29 -2.82
N TYR A 44 8.18 -27.28 -2.44
CA TYR A 44 7.76 -26.29 -1.43
C TYR A 44 6.54 -25.48 -1.88
N ALA A 45 6.47 -25.10 -3.16
CA ALA A 45 5.31 -24.39 -3.72
C ALA A 45 4.02 -25.23 -3.61
N GLU A 46 4.10 -26.52 -3.91
CA GLU A 46 2.98 -27.46 -3.79
C GLU A 46 2.58 -27.73 -2.33
N LEU A 47 3.54 -27.65 -1.40
CA LEU A 47 3.29 -27.68 0.05
C LEU A 47 2.77 -26.34 0.60
N ASN A 48 2.56 -25.34 -0.27
CA ASN A 48 2.15 -23.97 0.06
C ASN A 48 3.15 -23.22 0.98
N ASP A 49 4.39 -23.70 1.06
CA ASP A 49 5.51 -23.00 1.71
C ASP A 49 6.15 -22.05 0.71
N ARG A 50 5.50 -20.89 0.53
CA ARG A 50 5.89 -19.91 -0.49
C ARG A 50 7.25 -19.29 -0.22
N GLU A 51 7.62 -19.12 1.04
CA GLU A 51 8.90 -18.51 1.42
C GLU A 51 10.07 -19.40 0.99
N GLN A 52 10.01 -20.69 1.30
CA GLN A 52 11.03 -21.65 0.88
C GLN A 52 11.05 -21.82 -0.64
N ALA A 53 9.86 -21.87 -1.27
CA ALA A 53 9.78 -21.97 -2.72
C ALA A 53 10.45 -20.77 -3.42
N GLN A 54 10.15 -19.56 -2.94
CA GLN A 54 10.73 -18.31 -3.46
C GLN A 54 12.26 -18.31 -3.32
N ALA A 55 12.79 -18.64 -2.14
CA ALA A 55 14.24 -18.65 -1.91
C ALA A 55 14.97 -19.55 -2.92
N HIS A 56 14.44 -20.75 -3.18
CA HIS A 56 15.07 -21.70 -4.10
C HIS A 56 14.98 -21.23 -5.55
N PHE A 57 13.86 -20.64 -5.97
CA PHE A 57 13.73 -20.09 -7.32
C PHE A 57 14.60 -18.86 -7.53
N GLU A 58 14.73 -17.99 -6.53
CA GLU A 58 15.62 -16.83 -6.59
C GLU A 58 17.07 -17.28 -6.75
N GLN A 59 17.51 -18.27 -5.97
CA GLN A 59 18.85 -18.83 -6.06
C GLN A 59 19.17 -19.32 -7.49
N VAL A 60 18.23 -20.05 -8.11
CA VAL A 60 18.42 -20.54 -9.49
C VAL A 60 18.41 -19.38 -10.49
N SER A 61 17.48 -18.44 -10.35
CA SER A 61 17.38 -17.29 -11.26
C SER A 61 18.62 -16.40 -11.26
N PHE A 62 19.32 -16.32 -10.12
CA PHE A 62 20.55 -15.57 -9.96
C PHE A 62 21.76 -16.34 -10.49
N ALA A 63 21.81 -17.65 -10.26
CA ALA A 63 22.90 -18.50 -10.74
C ALA A 63 22.86 -18.72 -12.26
N ASP A 64 21.67 -18.73 -12.86
CA ASP A 64 21.44 -18.92 -14.29
C ASP A 64 20.62 -17.78 -14.91
N PRO A 65 21.18 -16.57 -15.06
CA PRO A 65 20.40 -15.39 -15.46
C PRO A 65 19.89 -15.43 -16.91
N ASN A 66 20.43 -16.29 -17.78
CA ASN A 66 20.06 -16.37 -19.21
C ASN A 66 19.83 -17.81 -19.70
N GLY A 67 19.75 -18.79 -18.82
CA GLY A 67 19.52 -20.18 -19.20
C GLY A 67 18.11 -20.66 -18.88
N GLU A 68 17.79 -21.83 -19.42
CA GLU A 68 16.45 -22.42 -19.37
C GLU A 68 15.97 -22.66 -17.93
N LEU A 69 16.88 -23.01 -17.02
CA LEU A 69 16.54 -23.27 -15.61
C LEU A 69 16.25 -21.96 -14.87
N GLY A 70 17.01 -20.90 -15.13
CA GLY A 70 16.71 -19.59 -14.59
C GLY A 70 15.42 -18.99 -15.13
N ASP A 71 15.13 -19.16 -16.42
CA ASP A 71 13.87 -18.74 -17.03
C ASP A 71 12.68 -19.50 -16.43
N ALA A 72 12.83 -20.81 -16.21
CA ALA A 72 11.84 -21.62 -15.52
C ALA A 72 11.64 -21.15 -14.07
N ALA A 73 12.73 -20.90 -13.33
CA ALA A 73 12.68 -20.43 -11.96
C ALA A 73 12.00 -19.05 -11.85
N ARG A 74 12.32 -18.11 -12.74
CA ARG A 74 11.64 -16.80 -12.82
C ARG A 74 10.16 -16.96 -13.14
N THR A 75 9.79 -17.89 -14.00
CA THR A 75 8.39 -18.19 -14.31
C THR A 75 7.63 -18.69 -13.07
N GLU A 76 8.21 -19.61 -12.31
CA GLU A 76 7.59 -20.10 -11.07
C GLU A 76 7.55 -19.02 -9.99
N LEU A 77 8.60 -18.21 -9.85
CA LEU A 77 8.64 -17.07 -8.94
C LEU A 77 7.52 -16.07 -9.27
N LEU A 78 7.32 -15.75 -10.55
CA LEU A 78 6.21 -14.91 -11.00
C LEU A 78 4.85 -15.54 -10.69
N ARG A 79 4.70 -16.87 -10.72
CA ARG A 79 3.46 -17.54 -10.31
C ARG A 79 3.22 -17.46 -8.80
N LEU A 80 4.27 -17.52 -7.98
CA LEU A 80 4.17 -17.36 -6.53
C LEU A 80 3.79 -15.92 -6.13
N LEU A 81 4.41 -14.94 -6.79
CA LEU A 81 4.21 -13.51 -6.56
C LEU A 81 2.94 -12.97 -7.23
N ALA A 82 2.49 -13.61 -8.31
CA ALA A 82 1.21 -13.29 -8.89
C ALA A 82 0.15 -13.36 -7.79
N PRO A 83 -0.72 -12.34 -7.67
CA PRO A 83 -1.87 -12.48 -6.80
C PRO A 83 -2.55 -13.80 -7.18
N PRO A 84 -2.96 -14.65 -6.21
CA PRO A 84 -3.67 -15.88 -6.52
C PRO A 84 -4.72 -15.50 -7.55
N LYS A 85 -4.89 -16.30 -8.63
CA LYS A 85 -5.95 -16.06 -9.61
C LYS A 85 -7.23 -15.81 -8.82
N VAL A 86 -7.53 -14.54 -8.58
CA VAL A 86 -8.87 -14.07 -8.44
C VAL A 86 -9.34 -14.37 -9.85
N LEU A 87 -9.92 -15.57 -10.03
CA LEU A 87 -11.04 -15.74 -10.96
C LEU A 87 -11.81 -14.46 -10.73
N PHE A 88 -11.63 -13.47 -11.61
CA PHE A 88 -12.16 -12.14 -11.37
C PHE A 88 -13.65 -12.39 -11.11
N ALA A 89 -14.07 -12.36 -9.83
CA ALA A 89 -15.47 -12.23 -9.54
C ALA A 89 -15.83 -10.97 -10.33
N PRO A 90 -16.83 -11.03 -11.24
CA PRO A 90 -17.11 -9.95 -12.17
C PRO A 90 -17.06 -8.68 -11.34
N ARG A 91 -16.11 -7.82 -11.67
CA ARG A 91 -15.65 -6.71 -10.84
C ARG A 91 -16.89 -6.04 -10.26
N ARG A 92 -17.32 -6.40 -9.05
CA ARG A 92 -18.15 -5.49 -8.26
C ARG A 92 -17.15 -4.42 -8.01
N SER A 93 -17.27 -3.34 -8.78
CA SER A 93 -16.54 -2.11 -8.55
C SER A 93 -16.43 -1.97 -7.05
N GLN A 94 -15.23 -2.19 -6.50
CA GLN A 94 -14.84 -1.41 -5.35
C GLN A 94 -15.26 0.00 -5.75
N PRO A 95 -16.10 0.70 -4.98
CA PRO A 95 -16.27 2.10 -5.23
C PRO A 95 -14.86 2.64 -5.16
N THR A 96 -14.26 2.85 -6.33
CA THR A 96 -13.07 3.64 -6.51
C THR A 96 -13.44 4.86 -5.72
N GLU A 97 -12.77 5.07 -4.59
CA GLU A 97 -12.88 6.31 -3.86
C GLU A 97 -12.56 7.35 -4.91
N VAL A 98 -13.63 7.94 -5.46
CA VAL A 98 -13.51 8.97 -6.46
C VAL A 98 -12.83 10.03 -5.64
N LYS A 99 -11.52 10.21 -5.85
CA LYS A 99 -10.89 11.49 -5.54
C LYS A 99 -11.60 12.47 -6.45
N THR A 100 -12.80 12.89 -6.03
CA THR A 100 -13.52 13.98 -6.63
C THR A 100 -12.53 15.12 -6.56
N PRO A 101 -12.11 15.69 -7.70
CA PRO A 101 -11.37 16.94 -7.64
C PRO A 101 -12.21 17.88 -6.79
N PRO A 102 -11.61 18.59 -5.81
CA PRO A 102 -12.36 19.44 -4.91
C PRO A 102 -13.27 20.33 -5.75
N ASN A 103 -14.56 20.25 -5.49
CA ASN A 103 -15.58 20.98 -6.23
C ASN A 103 -15.19 22.46 -6.24
N PRO A 104 -14.95 23.07 -7.41
CA PRO A 104 -14.42 24.43 -7.50
C PRO A 104 -15.36 25.46 -6.86
N TRP A 105 -16.65 25.12 -6.77
CA TRP A 105 -17.67 25.91 -6.08
C TRP A 105 -17.54 25.88 -4.55
N ALA A 106 -17.19 24.75 -3.91
CA ALA A 106 -17.01 24.75 -2.46
C ALA A 106 -15.71 25.43 -2.05
N LEU A 107 -14.66 25.32 -2.88
CA LEU A 107 -13.42 26.06 -2.64
C LEU A 107 -13.68 27.58 -2.64
N ARG A 108 -14.50 28.05 -3.60
CA ARG A 108 -14.96 29.45 -3.65
C ARG A 108 -15.81 29.85 -2.45
N LEU A 109 -16.73 28.98 -2.01
CA LEU A 109 -17.58 29.25 -0.84
C LEU A 109 -16.75 29.39 0.45
N VAL A 110 -15.80 28.49 0.68
CA VAL A 110 -14.90 28.54 1.84
C VAL A 110 -14.06 29.82 1.84
N LEU A 111 -13.53 30.22 0.68
CA LEU A 111 -12.80 31.49 0.54
C LEU A 111 -13.67 32.70 0.93
N VAL A 112 -14.92 32.74 0.45
CA VAL A 112 -15.85 33.83 0.76
C VAL A 112 -16.17 33.89 2.26
N LEU A 113 -16.39 32.75 2.91
CA LEU A 113 -16.65 32.68 4.35
C LEU A 113 -15.46 33.19 5.17
N VAL A 114 -14.24 32.84 4.78
CA VAL A 114 -13.01 33.34 5.44
C VAL A 114 -12.88 34.86 5.27
N LEU A 115 -13.16 35.39 4.08
CA LEU A 115 -13.13 36.83 3.82
C LEU A 115 -14.19 37.59 4.62
N ILE A 116 -15.40 37.05 4.74
CA ILE A 116 -16.46 37.64 5.57
C ILE A 116 -16.05 37.63 7.05
N SER A 117 -15.51 36.52 7.56
CA SER A 117 -15.01 36.44 8.94
C SER A 117 -13.89 37.44 9.22
N MET A 118 -12.98 37.61 8.27
CA MET A 118 -11.88 38.58 8.35
C MET A 118 -12.42 40.03 8.35
N LEU A 119 -13.40 40.34 7.48
CA LEU A 119 -14.04 41.66 7.43
C LEU A 119 -14.85 41.96 8.69
N CYS A 120 -15.57 40.98 9.25
CA CYS A 120 -16.28 41.13 10.54
C CYS A 120 -15.31 41.39 11.69
N SER A 121 -14.14 40.74 11.69
CA SER A 121 -13.10 40.99 12.69
C SER A 121 -12.54 42.42 12.57
N ILE A 122 -12.27 42.89 11.35
CA ILE A 122 -11.80 44.26 11.09
C ILE A 122 -12.87 45.30 11.45
N ALA A 123 -14.13 45.05 11.12
CA ALA A 123 -15.25 45.93 11.48
C ALA A 123 -15.50 45.95 12.99
N GLY A 124 -15.38 44.82 13.69
CA GLY A 124 -15.45 44.75 15.15
C GLY A 124 -14.34 45.56 15.83
N ILE A 125 -13.13 45.55 15.27
CA ILE A 125 -12.01 46.38 15.71
C ILE A 125 -12.24 47.87 15.35
N GLY A 126 -12.91 48.17 14.24
CA GLY A 126 -13.24 49.54 13.82
C GLY A 126 -14.36 50.21 14.63
N LEU A 127 -15.38 49.44 15.05
CA LEU A 127 -16.51 49.93 15.86
C LEU A 127 -16.10 50.20 17.32
N THR A 128 -15.16 49.43 17.87
CA THR A 128 -14.62 49.67 19.22
C THR A 128 -13.80 50.96 19.27
N ARG A 129 -13.04 51.31 18.21
CA ARG A 129 -12.32 52.60 18.16
C ARG A 129 -13.23 53.83 18.16
N LYS A 130 -14.37 53.79 17.46
CA LYS A 130 -15.31 54.93 17.43
C LYS A 130 -16.03 55.14 18.78
N ASN A 131 -16.38 54.05 19.47
CA ASN A 131 -17.04 54.13 20.78
C ASN A 131 -16.10 54.58 21.92
N VAL A 132 -14.79 54.32 21.82
CA VAL A 132 -13.82 54.87 22.78
C VAL A 132 -13.70 56.39 22.64
N GLN A 133 -13.71 56.93 21.42
CA GLN A 133 -13.62 58.38 21.19
C GLN A 133 -14.89 59.14 21.63
N GLN A 134 -16.09 58.55 21.51
CA GLN A 134 -17.34 59.21 21.92
C GLN A 134 -17.55 59.24 23.45
N ARG A 135 -16.93 58.35 24.23
CA ARG A 135 -17.05 58.36 25.70
C ARG A 135 -16.26 59.48 26.38
N PHE A 136 -15.28 60.07 25.72
CA PHE A 136 -14.48 61.17 26.29
C PHE A 136 -15.00 62.57 25.93
N ILE A 137 -16.08 62.68 25.15
CA ILE A 137 -16.67 63.97 24.73
C ILE A 137 -18.14 64.02 25.16
N GLN A 138 -18.40 63.87 26.45
CA GLN A 138 -19.65 64.35 27.05
C GLN A 138 -19.30 65.64 27.79
N PRO A 139 -19.73 66.83 27.33
CA PRO A 139 -19.68 68.02 28.17
C PRO A 139 -20.63 67.79 29.34
N THR A 140 -20.10 67.85 30.57
CA THR A 140 -20.91 67.85 31.79
C THR A 140 -21.99 68.93 31.69
N PRO A 141 -23.29 68.59 31.70
CA PRO A 141 -24.33 69.59 31.74
C PRO A 141 -24.32 70.23 33.13
N SER A 142 -23.98 71.52 33.14
CA SER A 142 -24.13 72.45 34.24
C SER A 142 -25.47 72.23 34.93
N GLN A 143 -25.44 71.89 36.22
CA GLN A 143 -26.61 71.90 37.08
C GLN A 143 -27.18 73.32 37.12
N MET A 144 -28.22 73.55 36.31
CA MET A 144 -29.15 74.64 36.51
C MET A 144 -30.10 74.29 37.66
N MET A 145 -30.37 75.31 38.47
CA MET A 145 -31.61 75.54 39.24
C MET A 145 -31.89 74.69 40.49
N ILE A 146 -31.66 75.32 41.64
CA ILE A 146 -32.47 75.22 42.87
C ILE A 146 -32.59 76.68 43.37
N ASP A 147 -33.67 77.40 43.08
CA ASP A 147 -34.97 77.48 43.79
C ASP A 147 -35.02 78.76 44.65
N ARG A 148 -35.97 79.63 44.30
CA ARG A 148 -36.51 80.82 44.99
C ARG A 148 -35.63 82.05 45.23
#